data_AF-A0AAW4D276-F1
#
_entry.id   AF-A0AAW4D276-F1
#
_cell.length_a   1.000
_cell.length_b   1.000
_cell.length_c   1.000
_cell.angle_alpha   90.00
_cell.angle_beta   90.00
_cell.angle_gamma   90.00
#
_symmetry.space_group_name_H-M   'P 1'
#
loop_
_entity.id
_entity.type
_entity.pdbx_description
1 polymer ?
#
loop_
_entity_poly.entity_id
_entity_poly.type
_entity_poly.pdbx_seq_one_letter_code
_entity_poly.pdbx_strand_id
1 'polypeptide(L)'
;MTFTEPCADLRGRLTHTANNSALYASLVAAQGWRDISEQVGYSADPGYRLIRVDDRLSAVGSNEFEIALVDDVRSAVAYYDKVTLVSIPEAGNRLAARNQIWRSADVNHILPLREITQKVLFGYIAQLYNLILAEGDMPSGGRFYWHRQVSRAIEAGFYVYVYESTTGGFRSISTQHALNDLLDQIWSADKPEPFLALVSTFALISQ
;
A
#
# COMPACT_ATOMS: atom_id res chain seq x y z
N MET A 1 11.86 -11.99 -12.39
CA MET A 1 11.56 -11.13 -11.22
C MET A 1 10.60 -11.92 -10.33
N THR A 2 11.11 -12.57 -9.30
CA THR A 2 10.31 -13.45 -8.42
C THR A 2 9.70 -12.56 -7.34
N PHE A 3 8.40 -12.33 -7.42
CA PHE A 3 7.70 -11.35 -6.59
C PHE A 3 6.71 -12.03 -5.66
N THR A 4 7.16 -12.64 -4.56
CA THR A 4 6.27 -12.91 -3.41
C THR A 4 7.05 -13.44 -2.22
N GLU A 5 7.19 -12.64 -1.16
CA GLU A 5 6.98 -13.20 0.17
C GLU A 5 5.45 -13.27 0.39
N PRO A 6 4.90 -14.34 0.99
CA PRO A 6 3.46 -14.51 1.04
C PRO A 6 2.82 -13.54 2.04
N CYS A 7 1.95 -12.66 1.54
CA CYS A 7 1.04 -11.81 2.34
C CYS A 7 0.20 -12.60 3.37
N ALA A 8 0.09 -13.93 3.19
CA ALA A 8 -0.60 -14.85 4.08
C ALA A 8 -0.01 -14.94 5.50
N ASP A 9 1.32 -14.83 5.66
CA ASP A 9 1.97 -14.93 6.99
C ASP A 9 1.60 -13.73 7.89
N LEU A 10 1.64 -12.52 7.33
CA LEU A 10 1.32 -11.29 8.04
C LEU A 10 -0.13 -11.29 8.57
N ARG A 11 -1.09 -11.72 7.74
CA ARG A 11 -2.50 -11.76 8.11
C ARG A 11 -2.76 -12.74 9.26
N GLY A 12 -2.24 -13.97 9.16
CA GLY A 12 -2.42 -14.98 10.19
C GLY A 12 -1.87 -14.49 11.53
N ARG A 13 -0.70 -13.85 11.50
CA ARG A 13 -0.06 -13.30 12.70
C ARG A 13 -0.85 -12.16 13.31
N LEU A 14 -1.24 -11.14 12.55
CA LEU A 14 -1.89 -9.94 13.10
C LEU A 14 -3.38 -10.12 13.46
N THR A 15 -4.02 -11.17 12.97
CA THR A 15 -5.39 -11.54 13.40
C THR A 15 -5.40 -12.11 14.82
N HIS A 16 -4.29 -12.70 15.28
CA HIS A 16 -4.19 -13.24 16.62
C HIS A 16 -3.94 -12.11 17.64
N THR A 17 -4.85 -11.91 18.59
CA THR A 17 -4.83 -10.78 19.53
C THR A 17 -3.49 -10.63 20.27
N ALA A 18 -2.90 -11.73 20.74
CA ALA A 18 -1.61 -11.66 21.46
C ALA A 18 -0.46 -11.15 20.56
N ASN A 19 -0.46 -11.55 19.28
CA ASN A 19 0.54 -11.09 18.32
C ASN A 19 0.29 -9.63 17.92
N ASN A 20 -0.97 -9.22 17.81
CA ASN A 20 -1.35 -7.84 17.51
C ASN A 20 -0.90 -6.89 18.64
N SER A 21 -1.18 -7.23 19.89
CA SER A 21 -0.73 -6.45 21.05
C SER A 21 0.80 -6.46 21.21
N ALA A 22 1.46 -7.58 20.90
CA ALA A 22 2.92 -7.63 20.86
C ALA A 22 3.50 -6.72 19.76
N LEU A 23 2.87 -6.68 18.57
CA LEU A 23 3.25 -5.74 17.51
C LEU A 23 3.07 -4.30 17.99
N TYR A 24 1.92 -3.95 18.57
CA TYR A 24 1.68 -2.63 19.14
C TYR A 24 2.82 -2.22 20.10
N ALA A 25 3.12 -3.07 21.09
CA ALA A 25 4.18 -2.80 22.06
C ALA A 25 5.55 -2.60 21.38
N SER A 26 5.87 -3.41 20.37
CA SER A 26 7.12 -3.29 19.63
C SER A 26 7.22 -2.03 18.77
N LEU A 27 6.10 -1.54 18.23
CA LEU A 27 6.05 -0.32 17.42
C LEU A 27 6.19 0.93 18.29
N VAL A 28 5.48 0.99 19.43
CA VAL A 28 5.54 2.16 20.32
C VAL A 28 6.86 2.26 21.09
N ALA A 29 7.54 1.12 21.30
CA ALA A 29 8.87 1.07 21.91
C ALA A 29 10.02 1.27 20.90
N ALA A 30 9.75 1.24 19.59
CA ALA A 30 10.78 1.44 18.58
C ALA A 30 11.38 2.85 18.72
N GLN A 31 12.69 2.98 18.54
CA GLN A 31 13.30 4.30 18.46
C GLN A 31 12.99 4.94 17.12
N GLY A 32 12.78 6.27 17.12
CA GLY A 32 12.62 7.03 15.88
C GLY A 32 11.27 6.87 15.18
N TRP A 33 10.24 6.30 15.83
CA TRP A 33 8.88 6.41 15.29
C TRP A 33 8.45 7.89 15.27
N ARG A 34 7.67 8.25 14.27
CA ARG A 34 7.09 9.59 14.13
C ARG A 34 5.60 9.53 13.86
N ASP A 35 4.85 10.45 14.45
CA ASP A 35 3.45 10.64 14.10
C ASP A 35 3.35 11.29 12.72
N ILE A 36 2.55 10.71 11.83
CA ILE A 36 2.30 11.18 10.47
C ILE A 36 0.83 11.56 10.25
N SER A 37 0.01 11.59 11.30
CA SER A 37 -1.44 11.80 11.21
C SER A 37 -1.78 13.12 10.51
N GLU A 38 -1.12 14.22 10.90
CA GLU A 38 -1.31 15.53 10.28
C GLU A 38 -0.85 15.56 8.82
N GLN A 39 0.31 14.98 8.52
CA GLN A 39 0.88 14.92 7.17
C GLN A 39 -0.02 14.15 6.20
N VAL A 40 -0.67 13.11 6.69
CA VAL A 40 -1.60 12.24 5.95
C VAL A 40 -3.00 12.88 5.86
N GLY A 41 -3.26 13.99 6.56
CA GLY A 41 -4.60 14.59 6.69
C GLY A 41 -5.58 13.61 7.35
N TYR A 42 -5.09 12.77 8.26
CA TYR A 42 -5.87 11.87 9.07
C TYR A 42 -6.19 12.55 10.40
N SER A 43 -7.46 12.93 10.59
CA SER A 43 -7.94 13.37 11.90
C SER A 43 -8.09 12.13 12.76
N ALA A 44 -7.13 11.86 13.62
CA ALA A 44 -7.18 10.71 14.48
C ALA A 44 -8.35 10.85 15.47
N ASP A 45 -9.21 9.81 15.51
CA ASP A 45 -10.18 9.68 16.60
C ASP A 45 -9.39 9.61 17.93
N PRO A 46 -9.93 10.15 19.03
CA PRO A 46 -9.24 10.11 20.33
C PRO A 46 -8.78 8.69 20.68
N GLY A 47 -7.48 8.54 20.98
CA GLY A 47 -6.86 7.25 21.31
C GLY A 47 -6.23 6.52 20.12
N TYR A 48 -6.35 7.05 18.89
CA TYR A 48 -5.62 6.54 17.73
C TYR A 48 -4.43 7.44 17.39
N ARG A 49 -3.37 6.83 16.88
CA ARG A 49 -2.23 7.54 16.27
C ARG A 49 -1.78 6.83 15.01
N LEU A 50 -1.51 7.58 13.95
CA LEU A 50 -0.92 7.06 12.74
C LEU A 50 0.59 7.31 12.78
N ILE A 51 1.37 6.25 12.92
CA ILE A 51 2.81 6.32 13.10
C ILE A 51 3.55 5.72 11.90
N ARG A 52 4.74 6.27 11.62
CA ARG A 52 5.75 5.63 10.78
C ARG A 52 6.93 5.20 11.63
N VAL A 53 7.45 4.02 11.36
CA VAL A 53 8.67 3.48 11.97
C VAL A 53 9.64 3.10 10.87
N ASP A 54 10.85 3.64 10.92
CA ASP A 54 11.93 3.30 10.00
C ASP A 54 12.90 2.30 10.69
N ASP A 55 13.53 1.39 9.94
CA ASP A 55 14.62 0.49 10.38
C ASP A 55 14.35 -0.43 11.60
N ARG A 56 13.09 -0.75 11.94
CA ARG A 56 12.77 -1.64 13.08
C ARG A 56 12.96 -3.13 12.77
N LEU A 57 12.58 -3.57 11.57
CA LEU A 57 12.62 -4.98 11.15
C LEU A 57 13.90 -5.39 10.43
N SER A 58 14.68 -4.40 9.97
CA SER A 58 15.79 -4.59 9.06
C SER A 58 16.99 -3.78 9.55
N ALA A 59 18.20 -4.10 9.06
CA ALA A 59 19.40 -3.36 9.44
C ALA A 59 19.28 -1.87 9.06
N VAL A 60 19.95 -0.99 9.81
CA VAL A 60 19.96 0.46 9.56
C VAL A 60 20.31 0.76 8.10
N GLY A 61 19.48 1.58 7.44
CA GLY A 61 19.62 1.90 6.01
C GLY A 61 18.96 0.87 5.09
N SER A 62 18.03 0.08 5.64
CA SER A 62 17.18 -0.78 4.83
C SER A 62 16.23 0.04 3.96
N ASN A 63 15.85 -0.51 2.81
CA ASN A 63 14.83 0.07 1.95
C ASN A 63 13.41 -0.22 2.48
N GLU A 64 13.22 -0.37 3.79
CA GLU A 64 11.95 -0.76 4.38
C GLU A 64 11.53 0.18 5.50
N PHE A 65 10.23 0.41 5.60
CA PHE A 65 9.63 1.10 6.72
C PHE A 65 8.21 0.59 6.96
N GLU A 66 7.66 0.93 8.12
CA GLU A 66 6.34 0.48 8.54
C GLU A 66 5.45 1.69 8.80
N ILE A 67 4.18 1.59 8.43
CA ILE A 67 3.14 2.55 8.82
C ILE A 67 2.07 1.79 9.58
N ALA A 68 1.69 2.29 10.76
CA ALA A 68 0.68 1.65 11.59
C ALA A 68 -0.30 2.66 12.16
N LEU A 69 -1.59 2.32 12.12
CA LEU A 69 -2.61 2.98 12.94
C LEU A 69 -2.73 2.19 14.24
N VAL A 70 -2.28 2.79 15.34
CA VAL A 70 -2.32 2.17 16.67
C VAL A 70 -3.52 2.70 17.46
N ASP A 71 -4.19 1.81 18.20
CA ASP A 71 -5.20 2.11 19.22
C ASP A 71 -4.52 2.01 20.59
N ASP A 72 -4.22 3.16 21.18
CA ASP A 72 -3.52 3.23 22.47
C ASP A 72 -4.41 2.80 23.64
N VAL A 73 -5.74 2.95 23.50
CA VAL A 73 -6.70 2.56 24.54
C VAL A 73 -6.74 1.05 24.68
N ARG A 74 -6.71 0.33 23.54
CA ARG A 74 -6.73 -1.13 23.52
C ARG A 74 -5.35 -1.77 23.43
N SER A 75 -4.29 -0.98 23.27
CA SER A 75 -2.94 -1.48 23.00
C SER A 75 -2.92 -2.46 21.82
N ALA A 76 -3.48 -2.00 20.71
CA ALA A 76 -3.71 -2.80 19.51
C ALA A 76 -3.30 -2.04 18.23
N VAL A 77 -3.06 -2.80 17.16
CA VAL A 77 -2.82 -2.27 15.82
C VAL A 77 -4.09 -2.48 15.00
N ALA A 78 -4.65 -1.39 14.48
CA ALA A 78 -5.86 -1.41 13.65
C ALA A 78 -5.53 -1.48 12.15
N TYR A 79 -4.47 -0.82 11.72
CA TYR A 79 -3.94 -0.82 10.35
C TYR A 79 -2.44 -1.03 10.41
N TYR A 80 -1.91 -1.81 9.47
CA TYR A 80 -0.47 -1.99 9.33
C TYR A 80 -0.10 -2.08 7.85
N ASP A 81 0.98 -1.42 7.47
CA ASP A 81 1.54 -1.45 6.14
C ASP A 81 3.06 -1.58 6.23
N LYS A 82 3.59 -2.71 5.76
CA LYS A 82 5.03 -2.85 5.56
C LYS A 82 5.35 -2.37 4.15
N VAL A 83 6.19 -1.34 4.06
CA VAL A 83 6.58 -0.72 2.80
C VAL A 83 8.01 -1.14 2.46
N THR A 84 8.21 -1.68 1.27
CA THR A 84 9.52 -1.98 0.70
C THR A 84 9.76 -1.10 -0.52
N LEU A 85 10.86 -0.35 -0.52
CA LEU A 85 11.29 0.51 -1.60
C LEU A 85 12.15 -0.27 -2.59
N VAL A 86 11.77 -0.20 -3.86
CA VAL A 86 12.46 -0.86 -4.96
C VAL A 86 12.79 0.14 -6.06
N SER A 87 13.91 -0.07 -6.73
CA SER A 87 14.22 0.66 -7.97
C SER A 87 13.51 -0.01 -9.14
N ILE A 88 12.81 0.77 -9.95
CA ILE A 88 12.25 0.33 -11.22
C ILE A 88 12.99 1.10 -12.31
N PRO A 89 13.86 0.45 -13.10
CA PRO A 89 14.65 1.12 -14.14
C PRO A 89 13.80 2.00 -15.08
N GLU A 90 12.62 1.51 -15.44
CA GLU A 90 11.67 2.16 -16.35
C GLU A 90 10.92 3.34 -15.70
N ALA A 91 10.97 3.48 -14.37
CA ALA A 91 10.29 4.54 -13.62
C ALA A 91 11.22 5.72 -13.25
N GLY A 92 12.46 5.72 -13.74
CA GLY A 92 13.46 6.74 -13.45
C GLY A 92 14.09 6.62 -12.06
N ASN A 93 14.58 7.75 -11.54
CA ASN A 93 15.39 7.78 -10.31
C ASN A 93 14.59 7.74 -9.00
N ARG A 94 13.25 7.79 -9.07
CA ARG A 94 12.39 7.76 -7.87
C ARG A 94 12.07 6.31 -7.52
N LEU A 95 12.43 5.92 -6.30
CA LEU A 95 12.10 4.60 -5.76
C LEU A 95 10.58 4.40 -5.76
N ALA A 96 10.18 3.15 -5.97
CA ALA A 96 8.80 2.72 -5.94
C ALA A 96 8.52 1.94 -4.65
N ALA A 97 7.44 2.31 -3.97
CA ALA A 97 6.97 1.69 -2.76
C ALA A 97 6.03 0.52 -3.09
N ARG A 98 6.40 -0.67 -2.61
CA ARG A 98 5.53 -1.85 -2.55
C ARG A 98 4.98 -1.97 -1.14
N ASN A 99 3.66 -2.17 -1.04
CA ASN A 99 2.93 -2.11 0.22
C ASN A 99 2.39 -3.49 0.56
N GLN A 100 2.55 -3.92 1.80
CA GLN A 100 1.95 -5.14 2.34
C GLN A 100 0.98 -4.75 3.43
N ILE A 101 -0.29 -4.65 3.05
CA ILE A 101 -1.31 -4.00 3.87
C ILE A 101 -2.12 -5.05 4.63
N TRP A 102 -2.25 -4.82 5.93
CA TRP A 102 -3.18 -5.51 6.80
C TRP A 102 -4.14 -4.52 7.48
N ARG A 103 -5.39 -4.95 7.64
CA ARG A 103 -6.46 -4.20 8.28
C ARG A 103 -7.14 -5.12 9.29
N SER A 104 -7.41 -4.60 10.48
CA SER A 104 -8.19 -5.31 11.47
C SER A 104 -9.62 -5.54 10.97
N ALA A 105 -10.16 -6.71 11.28
CA ALA A 105 -11.56 -7.05 11.04
C ALA A 105 -12.47 -6.70 12.23
N ASP A 106 -11.90 -6.20 13.33
CA ASP A 106 -12.68 -5.77 14.50
C ASP A 106 -13.54 -4.55 14.15
N VAL A 107 -14.84 -4.67 14.40
CA VAL A 107 -15.84 -3.61 14.18
C VAL A 107 -15.52 -2.33 14.94
N ASN A 108 -14.80 -2.41 16.05
CA ASN A 108 -14.37 -1.25 16.83
C ASN A 108 -13.45 -0.30 16.04
N HIS A 109 -12.82 -0.78 14.98
CA HIS A 109 -11.91 0.00 14.14
C HIS A 109 -12.57 0.48 12.82
N ILE A 110 -13.86 0.21 12.59
CA ILE A 110 -14.49 0.45 11.28
C ILE A 110 -14.41 1.91 10.82
N LEU A 111 -14.63 2.85 11.74
CA LEU A 111 -14.59 4.29 11.46
C LEU A 111 -13.15 4.76 11.19
N PRO A 112 -12.17 4.54 12.10
CA PRO A 112 -10.76 4.84 11.85
C PRO A 112 -10.20 4.25 10.55
N LEU A 113 -10.65 3.05 10.17
CA LEU A 113 -10.14 2.33 8.99
C LEU A 113 -10.79 2.75 7.67
N ARG A 114 -11.89 3.52 7.68
CA ARG A 114 -12.69 3.77 6.46
C ARG A 114 -11.86 4.33 5.31
N GLU A 115 -11.02 5.33 5.59
CA GLU A 115 -10.22 6.04 4.58
C GLU A 115 -8.72 5.83 4.70
N ILE A 116 -8.27 5.10 5.74
CA ILE A 116 -6.84 5.05 6.11
C ILE A 116 -5.95 4.57 4.96
N THR A 117 -6.34 3.51 4.24
CA THR A 117 -5.56 2.97 3.12
C THR A 117 -5.36 4.02 2.02
N GLN A 118 -6.42 4.76 1.68
CA GLN A 118 -6.33 5.78 0.63
C GLN A 118 -5.45 6.95 1.06
N LYS A 119 -5.63 7.41 2.31
CA LYS A 119 -4.84 8.52 2.86
C LYS A 119 -3.35 8.14 2.97
N VAL A 120 -3.04 6.93 3.44
CA VAL A 120 -1.65 6.45 3.53
C VAL A 120 -1.04 6.29 2.14
N LEU A 121 -1.69 5.57 1.23
CA LEU A 121 -1.12 5.28 -0.09
C LEU A 121 -0.96 6.54 -0.94
N PHE A 122 -2.01 7.35 -1.08
CA PHE A 122 -2.03 8.48 -2.02
C PHE A 122 -1.71 9.82 -1.34
N GLY A 123 -2.15 10.00 -0.10
CA GLY A 123 -1.90 11.23 0.65
C GLY A 123 -0.48 11.32 1.22
N TYR A 124 0.22 10.20 1.38
CA TYR A 124 1.57 10.19 1.98
C TYR A 124 2.60 9.45 1.14
N ILE A 125 2.42 8.14 0.88
CA ILE A 125 3.45 7.34 0.20
C ILE A 125 3.68 7.83 -1.23
N ALA A 126 2.62 8.03 -2.02
CA ALA A 126 2.73 8.51 -3.40
C ALA A 126 3.35 9.92 -3.50
N GLN A 127 3.30 10.72 -2.42
CA GLN A 127 3.96 12.03 -2.37
C GLN A 127 5.48 11.92 -2.25
N LEU A 128 5.98 10.83 -1.65
CA LEU A 128 7.40 10.59 -1.40
C LEU A 128 8.03 9.62 -2.42
N TYR A 129 7.28 8.62 -2.88
CA TYR A 129 7.73 7.54 -3.75
C TYR A 129 6.79 7.34 -4.93
N ASN A 130 7.21 6.60 -5.95
CA ASN A 130 6.24 5.99 -6.87
C ASN A 130 5.49 4.89 -6.10
N LEU A 131 4.27 4.55 -6.48
CA LEU A 131 3.48 3.54 -5.79
C LEU A 131 3.27 2.34 -6.70
N ILE A 132 3.66 1.16 -6.24
CA ILE A 132 3.32 -0.10 -6.89
C ILE A 132 1.99 -0.58 -6.31
N LEU A 133 1.05 -0.86 -7.19
CA LEU A 133 -0.21 -1.52 -6.88
C LEU A 133 -0.24 -2.88 -7.57
N ALA A 134 -0.22 -3.96 -6.81
CA ALA A 134 -0.32 -5.32 -7.31
C ALA A 134 -1.59 -6.01 -6.80
N GLU A 135 -2.09 -6.97 -7.59
CA GLU A 135 -3.26 -7.78 -7.25
C GLU A 135 -3.14 -8.46 -5.87
N GLY A 136 -1.93 -8.89 -5.51
CA GLY A 136 -1.64 -9.63 -4.28
C GLY A 136 -1.42 -8.78 -3.03
N ASP A 137 -1.51 -7.45 -3.12
CA ASP A 137 -1.18 -6.55 -1.98
C ASP A 137 -2.22 -6.62 -0.85
N MET A 138 -3.39 -7.21 -1.10
CA MET A 138 -4.41 -7.48 -0.08
C MET A 138 -4.98 -8.92 -0.21
N PRO A 139 -4.93 -9.76 0.84
CA PRO A 139 -5.28 -11.19 0.78
C PRO A 139 -6.72 -11.53 0.38
N SER A 140 -7.66 -10.58 0.45
CA SER A 140 -9.09 -10.80 0.16
C SER A 140 -9.61 -9.92 -0.97
N GLY A 141 -8.72 -9.17 -1.63
CA GLY A 141 -9.11 -8.11 -2.56
C GLY A 141 -8.90 -8.45 -4.02
N GLY A 142 -7.80 -9.14 -4.35
CA GLY A 142 -7.45 -9.55 -5.70
C GLY A 142 -7.61 -8.43 -6.73
N ARG A 143 -8.11 -8.79 -7.93
CA ARG A 143 -8.36 -7.85 -9.03
C ARG A 143 -9.28 -6.68 -8.66
N PHE A 144 -10.28 -6.89 -7.80
CA PHE A 144 -11.21 -5.85 -7.38
C PHE A 144 -10.55 -4.79 -6.51
N TYR A 145 -9.65 -5.21 -5.61
CA TYR A 145 -8.87 -4.28 -4.81
C TYR A 145 -7.92 -3.47 -5.69
N TRP A 146 -7.18 -4.15 -6.58
CA TRP A 146 -6.31 -3.48 -7.55
C TRP A 146 -7.08 -2.45 -8.38
N HIS A 147 -8.20 -2.84 -8.99
CA HIS A 147 -9.05 -1.93 -9.77
C HIS A 147 -9.48 -0.72 -8.96
N ARG A 148 -9.95 -0.94 -7.72
CA ARG A 148 -10.38 0.15 -6.84
C ARG A 148 -9.24 1.12 -6.54
N GLN A 149 -8.03 0.64 -6.27
CA GLN A 149 -6.89 1.53 -6.01
C GLN A 149 -6.47 2.28 -7.26
N VAL A 150 -6.45 1.63 -8.42
CA VAL A 150 -6.11 2.28 -9.69
C VAL A 150 -7.16 3.34 -10.06
N SER A 151 -8.45 3.02 -9.91
CA SER A 151 -9.55 3.96 -10.11
C SER A 151 -9.41 5.21 -9.23
N ARG A 152 -9.12 5.03 -7.94
CA ARG A 152 -8.84 6.13 -7.00
C ARG A 152 -7.64 6.97 -7.39
N ALA A 153 -6.57 6.34 -7.89
CA ALA A 153 -5.39 7.05 -8.36
C ALA A 153 -5.72 7.96 -9.56
N ILE A 154 -6.50 7.45 -10.52
CA ILE A 154 -6.97 8.23 -11.68
C ILE A 154 -7.84 9.40 -11.22
N GLU A 155 -8.81 9.14 -10.35
CA GLU A 155 -9.72 10.17 -9.80
C GLU A 155 -8.95 11.27 -9.05
N ALA A 156 -7.91 10.90 -8.31
CA ALA A 156 -7.05 11.83 -7.59
C ALA A 156 -6.01 12.53 -8.49
N GLY A 157 -6.03 12.30 -9.81
CA GLY A 157 -5.18 13.00 -10.78
C GLY A 157 -3.74 12.50 -10.86
N PHE A 158 -3.45 11.30 -10.36
CA PHE A 158 -2.13 10.70 -10.50
C PHE A 158 -1.90 10.17 -11.92
N TYR A 159 -0.63 10.10 -12.32
CA TYR A 159 -0.22 9.39 -13.52
C TYR A 159 -0.19 7.90 -13.23
N VAL A 160 -1.01 7.15 -13.94
CA VAL A 160 -1.13 5.70 -13.78
C VAL A 160 -0.59 5.00 -15.01
N TYR A 161 0.20 3.96 -14.75
CA TYR A 161 0.75 3.08 -15.78
C TYR A 161 0.50 1.63 -15.40
N VAL A 162 0.00 0.82 -16.34
CA VAL A 162 -0.18 -0.61 -16.14
C VAL A 162 0.89 -1.37 -16.88
N TYR A 163 1.49 -2.35 -16.23
CA TYR A 163 2.49 -3.20 -16.83
C TYR A 163 1.83 -4.19 -17.80
N GLU A 164 2.32 -4.22 -19.03
CA GLU A 164 1.93 -5.18 -20.05
C GLU A 164 3.09 -6.17 -20.29
N SER A 165 2.89 -7.42 -19.88
CA SER A 165 3.89 -8.48 -20.05
C SER A 165 4.23 -8.78 -21.51
N THR A 166 3.27 -8.63 -22.41
CA THR A 166 3.45 -8.87 -23.84
C THR A 166 4.43 -7.90 -24.48
N THR A 167 4.48 -6.66 -24.00
CA THR A 167 5.40 -5.62 -24.47
C THR A 167 6.60 -5.44 -23.55
N GLY A 168 6.57 -6.02 -22.34
CA GLY A 168 7.59 -5.86 -21.31
C GLY A 168 7.66 -4.43 -20.76
N GLY A 169 6.57 -3.65 -20.90
CA GLY A 169 6.60 -2.21 -20.66
C GLY A 169 5.35 -1.69 -19.96
N PHE A 170 5.41 -0.41 -19.60
CA PHE A 170 4.33 0.30 -18.92
C PHE A 170 3.50 1.11 -19.92
N ARG A 171 2.20 0.82 -19.96
CA ARG A 171 1.20 1.58 -20.72
C ARG A 171 0.49 2.59 -19.81
N SER A 172 0.40 3.84 -20.24
CA SER A 172 -0.38 4.85 -19.50
C SER A 172 -1.89 4.59 -19.58
N ILE A 173 -2.57 4.80 -18.45
CA ILE A 173 -4.04 4.80 -18.35
C ILE A 173 -4.45 6.07 -17.60
N SER A 174 -5.10 6.99 -18.30
CA SER A 174 -5.44 8.30 -17.75
C SER A 174 -6.94 8.48 -17.44
N THR A 175 -7.79 7.50 -17.78
CA THR A 175 -9.24 7.63 -17.63
C THR A 175 -9.87 6.37 -17.06
N GLN A 176 -10.98 6.55 -16.33
CA GLN A 176 -11.79 5.44 -15.82
C GLN A 176 -12.32 4.55 -16.96
N HIS A 177 -12.65 5.14 -18.10
CA HIS A 177 -13.09 4.40 -19.28
C HIS A 177 -12.00 3.45 -19.79
N ALA A 178 -10.77 3.94 -19.97
CA ALA A 178 -9.65 3.11 -20.41
C ALA A 178 -9.30 2.01 -19.40
N LEU A 179 -9.48 2.26 -18.10
CA LEU A 179 -9.33 1.24 -17.06
C LEU A 179 -10.42 0.15 -17.16
N ASN A 180 -11.67 0.54 -17.40
CA ASN A 180 -12.77 -0.41 -17.57
C ASN A 180 -12.59 -1.26 -18.84
N ASP A 181 -12.21 -0.66 -19.96
CA ASP A 181 -11.95 -1.38 -21.22
C ASP A 181 -10.83 -2.41 -21.04
N LEU A 182 -9.79 -2.04 -20.30
CA LEU A 182 -8.70 -2.96 -19.94
C LEU A 182 -9.24 -4.15 -19.13
N LEU A 183 -10.08 -3.89 -18.14
CA LEU A 183 -10.69 -4.95 -17.32
C LEU A 183 -11.60 -5.87 -18.11
N ASP A 184 -12.41 -5.35 -19.02
CA ASP A 184 -13.29 -6.15 -19.87
C ASP A 184 -12.49 -7.10 -20.76
N GLN A 185 -11.38 -6.62 -21.33
CA GLN A 185 -10.43 -7.45 -22.08
C GLN A 185 -9.78 -8.51 -21.20
N ILE A 186 -9.45 -8.17 -19.96
CA ILE A 186 -8.80 -9.06 -19.00
C ILE A 186 -9.74 -10.14 -18.50
N TRP A 187 -10.97 -9.80 -18.13
CA TRP A 187 -11.96 -10.76 -17.63
C TRP A 187 -12.46 -11.70 -18.71
N SER A 188 -12.37 -11.28 -19.98
CA SER A 188 -12.70 -12.11 -21.14
C SER A 188 -11.55 -13.04 -21.57
N ALA A 189 -10.33 -12.86 -21.04
CA ALA A 189 -9.16 -13.65 -21.38
C ALA A 189 -8.68 -14.49 -20.18
N ASP A 190 -8.33 -15.76 -20.42
CA ASP A 190 -7.60 -16.59 -19.45
C ASP A 190 -6.14 -16.09 -19.34
N LYS A 191 -5.95 -14.89 -18.79
CA LYS A 191 -4.62 -14.35 -18.47
C LYS A 191 -4.24 -14.76 -17.04
N PRO A 192 -3.20 -15.60 -16.88
CA PRO A 192 -2.75 -16.09 -15.57
C PRO A 192 -1.85 -15.11 -14.82
N GLU A 193 -1.45 -14.00 -15.43
CA GLU A 193 -0.44 -13.11 -14.86
C GLU A 193 -1.03 -12.06 -13.90
N PRO A 194 -0.33 -11.77 -12.78
CA PRO A 194 -0.80 -10.82 -11.77
C PRO A 194 -0.73 -9.38 -12.29
N PHE A 195 -1.77 -8.58 -12.00
CA PHE A 195 -1.80 -7.17 -12.39
C PHE A 195 -0.82 -6.34 -11.57
N LEU A 196 -0.14 -5.45 -12.27
CA LEU A 196 0.80 -4.49 -11.71
C LEU A 196 0.50 -3.12 -12.31
N ALA A 197 0.25 -2.14 -11.45
CA ALA A 197 0.20 -0.73 -11.81
C ALA A 197 1.28 0.03 -11.06
N LEU A 198 1.80 1.06 -11.72
CA LEU A 198 2.69 2.06 -11.17
C LEU A 198 1.94 3.39 -11.17
N VAL A 199 1.87 4.01 -10.00
CA VAL A 199 1.23 5.32 -9.80
C VAL A 199 2.31 6.33 -9.43
N SER A 200 2.27 7.50 -10.07
CA SER A 200 3.24 8.57 -9.83
C SER A 200 2.57 9.94 -9.81
N THR A 201 3.21 10.89 -9.11
CA THR A 201 2.81 12.30 -9.09
C THR A 201 3.28 13.06 -10.33
N PHE A 202 4.13 12.48 -11.15
CA PHE A 202 4.62 13.06 -12.41
C PHE A 202 4.55 12.03 -13.54
N ALA A 203 4.51 12.53 -14.77
CA ALA A 203 4.59 11.69 -15.96
C ALA A 203 5.97 11.01 -16.02
N LEU A 204 5.96 9.69 -16.22
CA LEU A 204 7.16 8.95 -16.59
C LEU A 204 7.59 9.38 -17.99
N ILE A 205 8.86 9.75 -18.12
CA ILE A 205 9.46 10.08 -19.41
C ILE A 205 9.62 8.75 -20.15
N SER A 206 8.93 8.59 -21.28
CA SER A 206 9.16 7.46 -22.17
C SER A 206 10.63 7.45 -22.59
N GLN A 207 11.35 6.38 -22.27
CA GLN A 207 12.67 6.10 -22.85
C GLN A 207 12.49 5.47 -24.23
#